data_AF-A0A356ESI7-F1
#
_entry.id   AF-A0A356ESI7-F1
#
_cell.length_a   1.000
_cell.length_b   1.000
_cell.length_c   1.000
_cell.angle_alpha   90.00
_cell.angle_beta   90.00
_cell.angle_gamma   90.00
#
_symmetry.space_group_name_H-M   'P 1'
#
loop_
_entity.id
_entity.type
_entity.pdbx_description
1 polymer ?
#
loop_
_entity_poly.entity_id
_entity_poly.type
_entity_poly.pdbx_seq_one_letter_code
_entity_poly.pdbx_strand_id
1 'polypeptide(L)'
;MGALLTLISALCGIGILVCFILVLVKMFQNNETTMGIVCIVTTFLCGIGVLITFVLGWVNVGKWQIQKVMMVWTVCIVLNIVINIIAIMLGVTTVRVEGM
;
A
#
# COMPACT_ATOMS: atom_id res chain seq x y z
N MET A 1 12.89 -10.96 19.30
CA MET A 1 12.60 -9.58 18.84
C MET A 1 12.53 -9.45 17.31
N GLY A 2 13.38 -10.11 16.51
CA GLY A 2 13.32 -10.02 15.04
C GLY A 2 12.07 -10.62 14.39
N ALA A 3 11.55 -11.74 14.92
CA ALA A 3 10.38 -12.44 14.36
C ALA A 3 9.06 -11.65 14.44
N LEU A 4 8.89 -10.79 15.46
CA LEU A 4 7.67 -9.99 15.61
C LEU A 4 7.62 -8.87 14.55
N LEU A 5 8.76 -8.24 14.27
CA LEU A 5 8.88 -7.18 13.28
C LEU A 5 8.69 -7.71 11.85
N THR A 6 9.23 -8.89 11.52
CA THR A 6 8.99 -9.53 10.21
C THR A 6 7.53 -9.91 10.04
N LEU A 7 6.85 -10.40 11.09
CA LEU A 7 5.42 -10.69 11.04
C LEU A 7 4.58 -9.42 10.82
N ILE A 8 4.89 -8.32 11.51
CA ILE A 8 4.19 -7.03 11.32
C ILE A 8 4.42 -6.50 9.90
N SER A 9 5.65 -6.58 9.40
CA SER A 9 5.98 -6.13 8.04
C SER A 9 5.26 -6.96 6.97
N ALA A 10 5.19 -8.28 7.15
CA ALA A 10 4.43 -9.18 6.27
C ALA A 10 2.93 -8.87 6.29
N LEU A 11 2.34 -8.67 7.47
CA LEU A 11 0.93 -8.29 7.62
C LEU A 11 0.63 -6.93 6.96
N CYS A 12 1.55 -5.98 7.06
CA CYS A 12 1.42 -4.67 6.43
C CYS A 12 1.51 -4.75 4.90
N GLY A 13 2.42 -5.59 4.37
CA GLY A 13 2.51 -5.87 2.94
C GLY A 13 1.22 -6.48 2.39
N ILE A 14 0.64 -7.44 3.13
CA ILE A 14 -0.65 -8.06 2.77
C ILE A 14 -1.78 -7.02 2.81
N GLY A 15 -1.84 -6.18 3.85
CA GLY A 15 -2.85 -5.13 3.96
C GLY A 15 -2.81 -4.14 2.80
N ILE A 16 -1.61 -3.72 2.38
CA ILE A 16 -1.40 -2.84 1.21
C ILE A 16 -1.82 -3.54 -0.08
N LEU A 17 -1.45 -4.81 -0.26
CA LEU A 17 -1.85 -5.63 -1.42
C LEU A 17 -3.37 -5.76 -1.55
N VAL A 18 -4.05 -6.06 -0.45
CA VAL A 18 -5.52 -6.17 -0.44
C VAL A 18 -6.18 -4.82 -0.77
N CYS A 19 -5.69 -3.73 -0.19
CA CYS A 19 -6.20 -2.39 -0.51
C CYS A 19 -6.00 -2.06 -2.00
N PHE A 20 -4.85 -2.39 -2.56
CA PHE A 20 -4.54 -2.20 -3.97
C PHE A 20 -5.49 -2.99 -4.89
N ILE A 21 -5.73 -4.27 -4.59
CA ILE A 21 -6.66 -5.13 -5.35
C ILE A 21 -8.08 -4.56 -5.30
N LEU A 22 -8.55 -4.13 -4.12
CA LEU A 22 -9.91 -3.57 -3.97
C LEU A 22 -10.12 -2.31 -4.82
N VAL A 23 -9.10 -1.43 -4.90
CA VAL A 23 -9.15 -0.23 -5.75
C VAL A 23 -9.13 -0.62 -7.22
N LEU A 24 -8.33 -1.60 -7.64
CA LEU A 24 -8.34 -2.10 -9.01
C LEU A 24 -9.69 -2.71 -9.41
N VAL A 25 -10.29 -3.53 -8.55
CA VAL A 25 -11.63 -4.09 -8.79
C VAL A 25 -12.64 -2.97 -8.99
N LYS A 26 -12.55 -1.88 -8.21
CA LYS A 26 -13.43 -0.72 -8.33
C LYS A 26 -13.16 0.11 -9.59
N MET A 27 -11.92 0.18 -10.08
CA MET A 27 -11.62 0.74 -11.40
C MET A 27 -12.28 -0.08 -12.51
N PHE A 28 -12.14 -1.40 -12.48
CA PHE A 28 -12.76 -2.28 -13.49
C PHE A 28 -14.29 -2.22 -13.46
N GLN A 29 -14.89 -2.10 -12.27
CA GLN A 29 -16.34 -1.93 -12.12
C GLN A 29 -16.87 -0.61 -12.71
N ASN A 30 -16.02 0.40 -12.88
CA ASN A 30 -16.39 1.72 -13.41
C ASN A 30 -15.95 1.94 -14.87
N ASN A 31 -15.66 0.86 -15.63
CA ASN A 31 -15.22 0.91 -17.03
C ASN A 31 -13.89 1.65 -17.29
N GLU A 32 -13.10 1.93 -16.25
CA GLU A 32 -11.77 2.52 -16.33
C GLU A 32 -10.68 1.44 -16.52
N THR A 33 -10.98 0.43 -17.35
CA THR A 33 -10.15 -0.77 -17.58
C THR A 33 -8.76 -0.39 -18.11
N THR A 34 -8.70 0.62 -18.99
CA THR A 34 -7.44 1.14 -19.54
C THR A 34 -6.53 1.70 -18.45
N MET A 35 -7.08 2.49 -17.53
CA MET A 35 -6.31 3.05 -16.40
C MET A 35 -5.88 1.96 -15.42
N GLY A 36 -6.73 0.95 -15.20
CA GLY A 36 -6.40 -0.21 -14.37
C GLY A 36 -5.23 -1.03 -14.92
N ILE A 37 -5.23 -1.32 -16.23
CA ILE A 37 -4.13 -2.05 -16.89
C ILE A 37 -2.84 -1.22 -16.87
N VAL A 38 -2.90 0.08 -17.17
CA VAL A 38 -1.73 0.97 -17.09
C VAL A 38 -1.16 0.96 -15.69
N CYS A 39 -1.99 1.06 -14.65
CA CYS A 39 -1.55 1.01 -13.26
C CYS A 39 -0.85 -0.31 -12.91
N ILE A 40 -1.38 -1.46 -13.35
CA ILE A 40 -0.76 -2.78 -13.12
C ILE A 40 0.60 -2.87 -13.83
N VAL A 41 0.66 -2.46 -15.09
CA VAL A 41 1.89 -2.48 -15.89
C VAL A 41 2.95 -1.55 -15.29
N THR A 42 2.59 -0.32 -14.90
CA THR A 42 3.50 0.62 -14.23
C THR A 42 3.90 0.15 -12.83
N THR A 43 3.04 -0.60 -12.14
CA THR A 43 3.37 -1.23 -10.85
C THR A 43 4.49 -2.26 -11.04
N PHE A 44 4.41 -3.11 -12.07
CA PHE A 44 5.42 -4.13 -12.34
C PHE A 44 6.72 -3.57 -12.93
N LEU A 45 6.65 -2.50 -13.74
CA LEU A 45 7.83 -1.91 -14.40
C LEU A 45 8.63 -0.94 -13.52
N CYS A 46 7.96 -0.19 -12.64
CA CYS A 46 8.61 0.88 -11.87
C CYS A 46 8.23 0.91 -10.39
N GLY A 47 7.31 0.05 -9.91
CA GLY A 47 6.79 0.12 -8.54
C GLY A 47 5.94 1.36 -8.24
N ILE A 48 6.00 2.39 -9.09
CA ILE A 48 5.28 3.66 -8.94
C ILE A 48 3.77 3.48 -9.18
N GLY A 49 3.35 2.42 -9.88
CA GLY A 49 1.93 2.17 -10.14
C GLY A 49 1.07 2.07 -8.88
N VAL A 50 1.64 1.62 -7.74
CA VAL A 50 0.96 1.62 -6.43
C VAL A 50 0.58 3.04 -5.99
N LEU A 51 1.51 3.99 -6.12
CA LEU A 51 1.28 5.41 -5.81
C LEU A 51 0.25 6.03 -6.75
N ILE A 52 0.36 5.75 -8.05
CA ILE A 52 -0.60 6.26 -9.04
C ILE A 52 -2.01 5.76 -8.73
N THR A 53 -2.13 4.46 -8.41
CA THR A 53 -3.42 3.85 -8.06
C THR A 53 -3.99 4.43 -6.77
N PHE A 54 -3.13 4.72 -5.78
CA PHE A 54 -3.52 5.39 -4.56
C PHE A 54 -4.07 6.80 -4.82
N VAL A 55 -3.38 7.60 -5.63
CA VAL A 55 -3.82 8.94 -6.00
C VAL A 55 -5.12 8.89 -6.80
N LEU A 56 -5.23 8.02 -7.81
CA LEU A 56 -6.44 7.87 -8.61
C LEU A 56 -7.63 7.38 -7.78
N GLY A 57 -7.40 6.49 -6.81
CA GLY A 57 -8.42 6.05 -5.86
C GLY A 57 -8.92 7.18 -4.96
N TRP A 58 -8.03 8.07 -4.51
CA TRP A 58 -8.42 9.26 -3.74
C TRP A 58 -9.16 10.30 -4.59
N VAL A 59 -8.70 10.57 -5.81
CA VAL A 59 -9.35 11.51 -6.73
C VAL A 59 -10.77 11.05 -7.07
N ASN A 60 -10.97 9.74 -7.25
CA ASN A 60 -12.28 9.17 -7.59
C ASN A 60 -13.04 8.61 -6.38
N VAL A 61 -12.63 8.95 -5.16
CA VAL A 61 -13.19 8.36 -3.93
C VAL A 61 -14.72 8.59 -3.81
N GLY A 62 -15.19 9.75 -4.28
CA GLY A 62 -16.61 10.10 -4.31
C GLY A 62 -17.39 9.38 -5.42
N LYS A 63 -16.76 9.12 -6.57
CA LYS A 63 -17.37 8.41 -7.70
C LYS A 63 -17.51 6.91 -7.41
N TRP A 64 -16.50 6.31 -6.79
CA TRP A 64 -16.45 4.85 -6.58
C TRP A 64 -16.92 4.42 -5.18
N GLN A 65 -17.27 5.39 -4.32
CA GLN A 65 -17.66 5.16 -2.91
C GLN A 65 -16.67 4.30 -2.12
N ILE A 66 -15.38 4.42 -2.42
CA ILE A 66 -14.29 3.63 -1.82
C ILE A 66 -13.62 4.33 -0.63
N GLN A 67 -14.28 5.31 0.00
CA GLN A 67 -13.72 6.09 1.11
C GLN A 67 -13.18 5.21 2.26
N LYS A 68 -13.87 4.10 2.57
CA LYS A 68 -13.43 3.15 3.59
C LYS A 68 -12.13 2.46 3.21
N VAL A 69 -12.02 2.00 1.96
CA VAL A 69 -10.80 1.32 1.47
C VAL A 69 -9.62 2.28 1.45
N MET A 70 -9.82 3.50 0.95
CA MET A 70 -8.76 4.52 0.89
C MET A 70 -8.32 4.96 2.29
N MET A 71 -9.25 5.10 3.25
CA MET A 71 -8.90 5.38 4.64
C MET A 71 -8.09 4.25 5.27
N VAL A 72 -8.52 3.00 5.11
CA VAL A 72 -7.78 1.83 5.63
C VAL A 72 -6.37 1.78 5.05
N TRP A 73 -6.24 1.98 3.74
CA TRP A 73 -4.93 1.99 3.08
C TRP A 73 -4.03 3.09 3.64
N THR A 74 -4.55 4.32 3.79
CA THR A 74 -3.78 5.45 4.33
C THR A 74 -3.37 5.20 5.78
N VAL A 75 -4.27 4.67 6.61
CA VAL A 75 -4.01 4.32 8.01
C VAL A 75 -2.93 3.24 8.12
N CYS A 76 -2.95 2.22 7.26
CA CYS A 76 -1.90 1.20 7.22
C CYS A 76 -0.51 1.78 6.91
N ILE A 77 -0.43 2.74 5.98
CA ILE A 77 0.83 3.42 5.65
C ILE A 77 1.30 4.26 6.84
N VAL A 78 0.41 5.06 7.44
CA VAL A 78 0.73 5.91 8.59
C VAL A 78 1.18 5.07 9.78
N LEU A 79 0.49 3.98 10.09
CA LEU A 79 0.89 3.04 11.15
C LEU A 79 2.29 2.47 10.91
N ASN A 80 2.61 2.08 9.67
CA ASN A 80 3.97 1.63 9.35
C ASN A 80 5.02 2.69 9.62
N ILE A 81 4.76 3.93 9.21
CA ILE A 81 5.70 5.03 9.42
C ILE A 81 5.91 5.27 10.91
N VAL A 82 4.82 5.33 11.69
CA VAL A 82 4.88 5.54 13.14
C VAL A 82 5.63 4.41 13.85
N ILE A 83 5.35 3.16 13.51
CA ILE A 83 6.04 1.99 14.08
C ILE A 83 7.53 2.04 13.75
N ASN A 84 7.90 2.37 12.51
CA ASN A 84 9.31 2.50 12.12
C ASN A 84 10.02 3.64 12.88
N ILE A 85 9.38 4.80 13.04
CA ILE A 85 9.94 5.93 13.80
C ILE A 85 10.18 5.52 15.26
N ILE A 86 9.21 4.86 15.89
CA ILE A 86 9.33 4.37 17.27
C ILE A 86 10.46 3.32 17.38
N ALA A 87 10.55 2.39 16.42
CA ALA A 87 11.61 1.39 16.39
C ALA A 87 13.01 2.01 16.28
N ILE A 88 13.17 3.05 15.45
CA ILE A 88 14.41 3.83 15.32
C ILE A 88 14.75 4.55 16.64
N MET A 89 13.77 5.21 17.26
CA MET A 89 13.93 5.92 18.54
C MET A 89 14.32 4.98 19.69
N LEU A 90 13.83 3.74 19.68
CA LEU A 90 14.16 2.71 20.66
C LEU A 90 15.52 2.02 20.40
N GLY A 91 16.29 2.45 19.40
CA GLY A 91 17.60 1.87 19.07
C GLY A 91 17.52 0.43 18.56
N VAL A 92 16.34 -0.02 18.13
CA VAL A 92 16.13 -1.33 17.52
C VAL A 92 16.61 -1.22 16.07
N THR A 93 17.92 -1.32 15.87
CA THR A 93 18.56 -1.30 14.55
C THR A 93 18.10 -2.49 13.71
N THR A 94 17.08 -2.28 12.88
CA THR A 94 16.73 -3.14 11.74
C THR A 94 17.37 -2.65 10.45
N VAL A 95 18.62 -2.16 10.49
CA VAL A 95 19.50 -2.20 9.31
C VAL A 95 20.26 -3.52 9.33
N ARG A 96 19.54 -4.63 9.37
CA ARG A 96 20.02 -5.86 8.75
C ARG A 96 19.34 -5.96 7.40
N VAL A 97 19.79 -5.07 6.51
CA VAL A 97 19.93 -5.39 5.09
C VAL A 97 20.99 -6.50 5.04
N GLU A 98 20.64 -7.70 5.51
CA GLU A 98 21.53 -8.85 5.40
C GLU A 98 21.33 -9.45 4.01
N GLY A 99 22.28 -9.14 3.13
CA GLY A 99 22.62 -10.00 2.01
C GLY A 99 21.80 -9.76 0.74
N MET A 100 22.17 -8.72 -0.01
CA MET A 100 22.64 -8.98 -1.37
C MET A 100 24.15 -9.12 -1.31
#